data_AF-A0A0Q9Y1C8-F1
#
_entry.id   AF-A0A0Q9Y1C8-F1
#
_cell.length_a   1.000
_cell.length_b   1.000
_cell.length_c   1.000
_cell.angle_alpha   90.00
_cell.angle_beta   90.00
_cell.angle_gamma   90.00
#
_symmetry.space_group_name_H-M   'P 1'
#
loop_
_entity.id
_entity.type
_entity.pdbx_description
1 polymer ?
#
loop_
_entity_poly.entity_id
_entity_poly.type
_entity_poly.pdbx_seq_one_letter_code
_entity_poly.pdbx_strand_id
1 'polypeptide(L)'
;MNITEYTIEELHDPTGILEGHRYEFFLEIEVPEGDELFSEDGLLLRVIFAEANGEKNILHYEFIERNTNNILDFALEEDEEELVLDFCIQHYQEA
;
A
#
# COMPACT_ATOMS: atom_id res chain seq x y z
N MET A 1 -1.49 -10.46 8.46
CA MET A 1 -1.39 -8.98 8.32
C MET A 1 -2.58 -8.26 8.96
N ASN A 2 -2.36 -7.22 9.77
CA ASN A 2 -3.40 -6.28 10.21
C ASN A 2 -2.98 -4.83 9.94
N ILE A 3 -3.87 -4.01 9.37
CA ILE A 3 -3.63 -2.58 9.13
C ILE A 3 -4.10 -1.81 10.38
N THR A 4 -3.19 -1.09 11.04
CA THR A 4 -3.47 -0.37 12.29
C THR A 4 -3.71 1.11 12.09
N GLU A 5 -3.03 1.72 11.12
CA GLU A 5 -3.16 3.11 10.71
C GLU A 5 -2.92 3.22 9.20
N TYR A 6 -3.50 4.24 8.56
CA TYR A 6 -3.27 4.49 7.15
C TYR A 6 -3.33 5.97 6.81
N THR A 7 -2.60 6.37 5.78
CA THR A 7 -2.70 7.67 5.12
C THR A 7 -2.85 7.46 3.62
N ILE A 8 -3.63 8.33 2.96
CA ILE A 8 -3.93 8.26 1.53
C ILE A 8 -3.61 9.62 0.92
N GLU A 9 -2.86 9.62 -0.17
CA GLU A 9 -2.54 10.84 -0.93
C GLU A 9 -2.88 10.64 -2.40
N GLU A 10 -3.66 11.55 -2.99
CA GLU A 10 -3.90 11.54 -4.44
C GLU A 10 -2.64 12.03 -5.18
N LEU A 11 -2.12 11.20 -6.09
CA LEU A 11 -0.99 11.52 -6.94
C LEU A 11 -1.47 12.39 -8.12
N HIS A 12 -1.18 13.67 -8.03
CA HIS A 12 -1.39 14.60 -9.14
C HIS A 12 -0.47 14.26 -10.33
N ASP A 13 -1.05 13.96 -11.49
CA ASP A 13 -0.32 13.88 -12.77
C ASP A 13 -0.28 15.26 -13.45
N PRO A 14 0.83 16.02 -13.33
CA PRO A 14 0.94 17.34 -13.98
C PRO A 14 1.01 17.24 -15.51
N THR A 15 1.28 16.05 -16.05
CA THR A 15 1.43 15.86 -17.50
C THR A 15 0.08 15.65 -18.20
N GLY A 16 -0.92 15.12 -17.50
CA GLY A 16 -2.22 14.76 -18.04
C GLY A 16 -2.17 13.65 -19.10
N ILE A 17 -1.07 12.89 -19.14
CA ILE A 17 -0.87 11.79 -20.10
C ILE A 17 -1.51 10.50 -19.57
N LEU A 18 -1.60 10.40 -18.24
CA LEU A 18 -1.99 9.18 -17.57
C LEU A 18 -3.51 9.17 -17.42
N GLU A 19 -4.14 8.11 -17.92
CA GLU A 19 -5.57 7.90 -17.76
C GLU A 19 -5.87 7.43 -16.32
N GLY A 20 -6.90 8.00 -15.72
CA GLY A 20 -7.34 7.66 -14.37
C GLY A 20 -6.67 8.46 -13.25
N HIS A 21 -7.02 8.11 -12.01
CA HIS A 21 -6.45 8.66 -10.79
C HIS A 21 -5.50 7.65 -10.15
N ARG A 22 -4.51 8.16 -9.44
CA ARG A 22 -3.59 7.34 -8.66
C ARG A 22 -3.52 7.84 -7.25
N TYR A 23 -3.30 6.90 -6.35
CA TYR A 23 -3.31 7.15 -4.93
C TYR A 23 -2.10 6.43 -4.34
N GLU A 24 -1.38 7.13 -3.48
CA GLU A 24 -0.33 6.55 -2.66
C GLU A 24 -0.91 6.27 -1.28
N PHE A 25 -0.91 5.00 -0.89
CA PHE A 25 -1.32 4.56 0.43
C PHE A 25 -0.09 4.27 1.27
N PHE A 26 -0.10 4.74 2.50
CA PHE A 26 0.87 4.41 3.53
C PHE A 26 0.14 3.63 4.61
N LEU A 27 0.31 2.31 4.62
CA LEU A 27 -0.39 1.41 5.53
C LEU A 27 0.56 0.97 6.65
N GLU A 28 0.25 1.31 7.89
CA GLU A 28 0.98 0.76 9.03
C GLU A 28 0.47 -0.64 9.32
N ILE A 29 1.38 -1.61 9.30
CA ILE A 29 1.06 -3.03 9.40
C ILE A 29 1.64 -3.62 10.67
N GLU A 30 0.78 -4.36 11.38
CA GLU A 30 1.17 -5.22 12.48
C GLU A 30 1.06 -6.70 12.05
N VAL A 31 2.14 -7.45 12.25
CA VAL A 31 2.24 -8.89 12.03
C VAL A 31 2.69 -9.58 13.32
N PRO A 32 2.33 -10.86 13.55
CA PRO A 32 2.75 -11.57 14.75
C PRO A 32 4.28 -11.79 14.78
N GLU A 33 4.87 -11.93 15.97
CA GLU A 33 6.33 -12.10 16.17
C GLU A 33 6.96 -13.30 15.43
N GLY A 34 6.15 -14.27 15.01
CA GLY A 34 6.60 -15.44 14.25
C GLY A 34 6.51 -15.30 12.73
N ASP A 35 6.08 -14.13 12.24
CA ASP A 35 5.92 -13.83 10.83
C ASP A 35 7.27 -13.46 10.18
N GLU A 36 7.45 -13.77 8.90
CA GLU A 36 8.67 -13.42 8.17
C GLU A 36 8.83 -11.90 8.03
N LEU A 37 7.70 -11.19 7.97
CA LEU A 37 7.66 -9.74 7.87
C LEU A 37 7.93 -9.03 9.20
N PHE A 38 7.94 -9.75 10.33
CA PHE A 38 8.00 -9.12 11.65
C PHE A 38 9.25 -8.24 11.84
N SER A 39 9.02 -6.98 12.22
CA SER A 39 10.04 -6.03 12.66
C SER A 39 9.60 -5.36 13.97
N GLU A 40 10.50 -5.31 14.95
CA GLU A 40 10.27 -4.62 16.24
C GLU A 40 10.04 -3.10 16.04
N ASP A 41 10.57 -2.55 14.94
CA ASP A 41 10.45 -1.14 14.59
C ASP A 41 9.12 -0.81 13.88
N GLY A 42 8.32 -1.83 13.54
CA GLY A 42 7.08 -1.70 12.80
C GLY A 42 7.27 -1.63 11.29
N LEU A 43 6.23 -2.05 10.55
CA LEU A 43 6.22 -2.09 9.10
C LEU A 43 5.30 -1.03 8.52
N LEU A 44 5.76 -0.43 7.44
CA LEU A 44 4.98 0.46 6.60
C LEU A 44 4.90 -0.17 5.21
N LEU A 45 3.70 -0.47 4.73
CA LEU A 45 3.48 -0.88 3.35
C LEU A 45 3.05 0.34 2.54
N ARG A 46 3.90 0.73 1.60
CA ARG A 46 3.55 1.76 0.63
C ARG A 46 2.93 1.10 -0.60
N VAL A 47 1.76 1.56 -1.02
CA VAL A 47 1.01 1.00 -2.16
C VAL A 47 0.65 2.10 -3.14
N ILE A 48 1.00 1.90 -4.40
CA ILE A 48 0.56 2.75 -5.51
C ILE A 48 -0.68 2.11 -6.13
N PHE A 49 -1.83 2.70 -5.85
CA PHE A 49 -3.11 2.25 -6.36
C PHE A 49 -3.53 3.11 -7.57
N ALA A 50 -4.13 2.47 -8.57
CA ALA A 50 -4.68 3.15 -9.74
C ALA A 50 -6.16 2.83 -9.94
N GLU A 51 -6.93 3.85 -10.30
CA GLU A 51 -8.30 3.73 -10.78
C GLU A 51 -8.39 4.36 -12.16
N ALA A 52 -8.64 3.55 -13.18
CA ALA A 52 -8.76 4.02 -14.56
C ALA A 52 -9.86 3.26 -15.29
N ASN A 53 -10.81 3.98 -15.90
CA ASN A 53 -11.90 3.39 -16.69
C ASN A 53 -12.71 2.31 -15.94
N GLY A 54 -12.82 2.42 -14.62
CA GLY A 54 -13.48 1.44 -13.76
C GLY A 54 -12.61 0.26 -13.32
N GLU A 55 -11.42 0.10 -13.90
CA GLU A 55 -10.40 -0.85 -13.44
C GLU A 55 -9.71 -0.29 -12.20
N LYS A 56 -9.48 -1.15 -11.20
CA LYS A 56 -8.83 -0.82 -9.94
C LYS A 56 -7.76 -1.85 -9.66
N ASN A 57 -6.52 -1.41 -9.51
CA ASN A 57 -5.40 -2.31 -9.32
C ASN A 57 -4.24 -1.65 -8.56
N ILE A 58 -3.39 -2.49 -7.97
CA ILE A 58 -2.11 -2.09 -7.42
C ILE A 58 -1.10 -2.05 -8.57
N LEU A 59 -0.43 -0.91 -8.75
CA LEU A 59 0.65 -0.74 -9.72
C LEU A 59 2.01 -1.14 -9.16
N HIS A 60 2.20 -0.86 -7.87
CA HIS A 60 3.43 -1.13 -7.16
C HIS A 60 3.15 -1.17 -5.66
N TYR A 61 3.93 -1.96 -4.93
CA TYR A 61 3.97 -1.91 -3.48
C TYR A 61 5.38 -2.19 -2.99
N GLU A 62 5.70 -1.73 -1.79
CA GLU A 62 6.96 -2.02 -1.12
C GLU A 62 6.80 -1.96 0.40
N PHE A 63 7.48 -2.87 1.10
CA PHE A 63 7.57 -2.85 2.55
C PHE A 63 8.74 -1.97 2.98
N ILE A 64 8.51 -1.11 3.96
CA ILE A 64 9.47 -0.16 4.49
C ILE A 64 9.51 -0.35 6.00
N GLU A 65 10.72 -0.55 6.54
CA GLU A 65 10.92 -0.54 7.99
C GLU A 65 10.86 0.89 8.52
N ARG A 66 9.96 1.15 9.48
CA ARG A 66 9.54 2.51 9.87
C ARG A 66 10.67 3.37 10.45
N ASN A 67 11.59 2.79 11.23
CA ASN A 67 12.67 3.55 11.86
C ASN A 67 13.89 3.77 10.96
N THR A 68 14.16 2.84 10.05
CA THR A 68 15.37 2.89 9.22
C THR A 68 15.09 3.40 7.80
N ASN A 69 13.82 3.44 7.39
CA ASN A 69 13.39 3.63 6.00
C ASN A 69 14.05 2.64 5.03
N ASN A 70 14.46 1.47 5.52
CA ASN A 70 14.98 0.41 4.68
C ASN A 70 13.81 -0.23 3.93
N ILE A 71 13.93 -0.28 2.60
CA ILE A 71 13.02 -1.05 1.76
C ILE A 71 13.37 -2.52 1.94
N LEU A 72 12.36 -3.32 2.28
CA LEU A 72 12.48 -4.75 2.48
C LEU A 72 12.08 -5.46 1.18
N ASP A 73 12.88 -6.44 0.77
CA ASP A 73 12.66 -7.23 -0.45
C ASP A 73 11.67 -8.37 -0.17
N PHE A 74 10.47 -8.00 0.31
CA PHE A 74 9.38 -8.92 0.56
C PHE A 74 8.24 -8.68 -0.42
N ALA A 75 7.57 -9.77 -0.80
CA ALA A 75 6.36 -9.73 -1.61
C ALA A 75 5.15 -10.03 -0.72
N LEU A 76 4.01 -9.43 -1.05
CA LEU A 76 2.74 -9.86 -0.48
C LEU A 76 2.43 -11.28 -0.99
N GLU A 77 1.93 -12.14 -0.10
CA GLU A 77 1.31 -13.39 -0.53
C GLU A 77 -0.01 -13.10 -1.28
N GLU A 78 -0.51 -14.04 -2.09
CA GLU A 78 -1.73 -13.81 -2.90
C GLU A 78 -2.93 -13.35 -2.06
N ASP A 79 -3.16 -13.97 -0.89
CA ASP A 79 -4.26 -13.63 0.02
C ASP A 79 -4.09 -12.23 0.65
N GLU A 80 -2.83 -11.83 0.90
CA GLU A 80 -2.50 -10.51 1.45
C GLU A 80 -2.62 -9.41 0.38
N GLU A 81 -2.22 -9.69 -0.86
CA GLU A 81 -2.39 -8.78 -1.98
C GLU A 81 -3.87 -8.52 -2.26
N GLU A 82 -4.73 -9.56 -2.21
CA GLU A 82 -6.18 -9.41 -2.32
C GLU A 82 -6.76 -8.55 -1.17
N LEU A 83 -6.30 -8.77 0.07
CA LEU A 83 -6.72 -7.98 1.23
C LEU A 83 -6.34 -6.50 1.09
N VAL A 84 -5.10 -6.21 0.69
CA VAL A 84 -4.62 -4.84 0.49
C VAL A 84 -5.35 -4.17 -0.67
N LEU A 85 -5.60 -4.89 -1.75
CA LEU A 85 -6.37 -4.37 -2.88
C LEU A 85 -7.80 -4.01 -2.47
N ASP A 86 -8.50 -4.89 -1.75
CA ASP A 86 -9.85 -4.60 -1.27
C ASP A 86 -9.86 -3.39 -0.34
N PHE A 87 -8.86 -3.28 0.55
CA PHE A 87 -8.68 -2.11 1.40
C PHE A 87 -8.51 -0.82 0.58
N CYS A 88 -7.62 -0.80 -0.41
CA CYS A 88 -7.45 0.35 -1.28
C CYS A 88 -8.76 0.72 -2.01
N ILE A 89 -9.51 -0.26 -2.52
CA ILE A 89 -10.79 -0.05 -3.20
C ILE A 89 -11.85 0.58 -2.27
N GLN A 90 -11.85 0.23 -0.99
CA GLN A 90 -12.80 0.78 -0.02
C GLN A 90 -12.45 2.22 0.40
N HIS A 91 -11.16 2.57 0.44
CA HIS A 91 -10.68 3.78 1.09
C HIS A 91 -10.12 4.86 0.13
N TYR A 92 -9.86 4.56 -1.15
CA TYR A 92 -9.20 5.53 -2.07
C TYR A 92 -9.91 6.88 -2.24
N GLN A 93 -11.22 6.95 -1.96
CA GLN A 93 -11.99 8.19 -2.06
C GLN A 93 -11.82 9.13 -0.84
N GLU A 94 -11.07 8.71 0.18
CA GLU A 94 -10.78 9.51 1.38
C GLU A 94 -9.52 10.38 1.25
N ALA A 95 -8.84 10.32 0.10
CA ALA A 95 -7.70 11.18 -0.26
C ALA A 95 -8.05 12.67 -0.30
#